data_AF-S5YSH7-F1
#
_entry.id   AF-S5YSH7-F1
#
_cell.length_a   1.000
_cell.length_b   1.000
_cell.length_c   1.000
_cell.angle_alpha   90.00
_cell.angle_beta   90.00
_cell.angle_gamma   90.00
#
_symmetry.space_group_name_H-M   'P 1'
#
loop_
_entity.id
_entity.type
_entity.pdbx_description
1 polymer ?
#
loop_
_entity_poly.entity_id
_entity_poly.type
_entity_poly.pdbx_seq_one_letter_code
_entity_poly.pdbx_strand_id
1 'polypeptide(L)'
;MRLSWLNISAGGMLRLLALVMLTALAPLLAPALASAQSLDPDSRLMRAANADALAYVITGDAEIDRASEAGLKGLSQVLAERTTVRPGAPIGIDLDQDDPALLTFLYWPVTDSQPLPSPAAYARLNHFLRSGGMILFDTRDGDIAGLGGPDGTAALKALAAPLDIPPLAPVPHDHVLTRTFYLLQDFPGRYAGNPIWAEAPSSDAAAAEGVPFRNLNDGVSPVIIGPNAWAEAWAVDDRGLPLYAVGTGFEGEHQREMAYRFGVNLIMYALTGNYKSDQVHVPALLDRLKVEEVPQ
;
A
#
# COMPACT_ATOMS: atom_id res chain seq x y z
N MET A 1 -56.75 24.48 -67.25
CA MET A 1 -56.11 23.40 -66.48
C MET A 1 -55.40 24.02 -65.28
N ARG A 2 -55.74 23.57 -64.08
CA ARG A 2 -55.11 23.95 -62.80
C ARG A 2 -53.69 23.41 -62.73
N LEU A 3 -52.78 24.17 -62.10
CA LEU A 3 -51.77 23.63 -61.17
C LEU A 3 -51.31 24.75 -60.22
N SER A 4 -51.77 24.68 -58.96
CA SER A 4 -50.99 25.12 -57.79
C SER A 4 -49.76 24.20 -57.67
N TRP A 5 -48.65 24.60 -57.06
CA TRP A 5 -48.23 24.42 -55.65
C TRP A 5 -46.76 24.90 -55.68
N LEU A 6 -46.23 25.77 -54.81
CA LEU A 6 -45.86 25.49 -53.42
C LEU A 6 -45.48 26.87 -52.79
N ASN A 7 -46.25 27.36 -51.83
CA ASN A 7 -45.84 28.48 -50.98
C ASN A 7 -45.04 27.89 -49.81
N ILE A 8 -43.71 27.98 -49.85
CA ILE A 8 -42.88 27.72 -48.68
C ILE A 8 -42.89 29.00 -47.85
N SER A 9 -43.66 29.00 -46.76
CA SER A 9 -43.70 30.13 -45.84
C SER A 9 -42.37 30.27 -45.10
N ALA A 10 -41.94 31.50 -44.86
CA ALA A 10 -40.67 31.85 -44.20
C ALA A 10 -40.46 31.17 -42.83
N GLY A 11 -41.53 30.69 -42.18
CA GLY A 11 -41.45 29.90 -40.94
C GLY A 11 -40.85 28.50 -41.09
N GLY A 12 -40.86 27.92 -42.30
CA GLY A 12 -40.23 26.62 -42.58
C GLY A 12 -38.70 26.69 -42.62
N MET A 13 -38.14 27.79 -43.14
CA MET A 13 -36.70 28.01 -43.23
C MET A 13 -36.05 28.27 -41.86
N LEU A 14 -36.72 28.98 -40.96
CA LEU A 14 -36.23 29.19 -39.59
C LEU A 14 -36.24 27.91 -38.73
N ARG A 15 -37.20 27.00 -38.95
CA ARG A 15 -37.26 25.71 -38.23
C ARG A 15 -36.16 24.74 -38.69
N LEU A 16 -35.79 24.77 -39.96
CA LEU A 16 -34.68 23.97 -40.50
C LEU A 16 -33.31 24.47 -40.01
N LEU A 17 -33.10 25.78 -39.91
CA LEU A 17 -31.85 26.36 -39.37
C LEU A 17 -31.66 26.10 -37.88
N ALA A 18 -32.74 26.15 -37.08
CA ALA A 18 -32.68 25.81 -35.65
C ALA A 18 -32.38 24.33 -35.41
N LEU A 19 -32.91 23.42 -36.25
CA LEU A 19 -32.65 21.98 -36.14
C LEU A 19 -31.20 21.63 -36.50
N VAL A 20 -30.62 22.29 -37.51
CA VAL A 20 -29.21 22.09 -37.92
C VAL A 20 -28.23 22.63 -36.87
N MET A 21 -28.54 23.78 -36.23
CA MET A 21 -27.70 24.29 -35.13
C MET A 21 -27.76 23.41 -33.86
N LEU A 22 -28.91 22.82 -33.53
CA LEU A 22 -28.99 21.87 -32.41
C LEU A 22 -28.20 20.57 -32.67
N THR A 23 -28.15 20.08 -33.91
CA THR A 23 -27.37 18.89 -34.26
C THR A 23 -25.86 19.14 -34.33
N ALA A 24 -25.43 20.36 -34.63
CA ALA A 24 -24.00 20.72 -34.73
C ALA A 24 -23.34 21.01 -33.38
N LEU A 25 -24.12 21.31 -32.33
CA LEU A 25 -23.59 21.57 -30.98
C LEU A 25 -23.53 20.31 -30.08
N ALA A 26 -24.27 19.26 -30.45
CA ALA A 26 -24.29 17.98 -29.72
C ALA A 26 -22.93 17.26 -29.59
N PRO A 27 -22.01 17.27 -30.58
CA PRO A 27 -20.74 16.55 -30.43
C PRO A 27 -19.71 17.31 -29.59
N LEU A 28 -19.95 18.59 -29.27
CA LEU A 28 -19.06 19.43 -28.45
C LEU A 28 -19.32 19.30 -26.94
N LEU A 29 -20.48 18.78 -26.53
CA LEU A 29 -20.83 18.51 -25.12
C LEU A 29 -20.65 17.04 -24.71
N ALA A 30 -20.51 16.12 -25.66
CA ALA A 30 -20.31 14.69 -25.39
C ALA A 30 -19.02 14.35 -24.62
N PRO A 31 -17.84 14.96 -24.86
CA PRO A 31 -16.64 14.57 -24.12
C PRO A 31 -16.63 15.04 -22.66
N ALA A 32 -17.48 16.00 -22.29
CA ALA A 32 -17.59 16.49 -20.92
C ALA A 32 -18.40 15.55 -19.99
N LEU A 33 -19.32 14.75 -20.54
CA LEU A 33 -20.10 13.76 -19.79
C LEU A 33 -19.38 12.40 -19.68
N ALA A 34 -18.41 12.12 -20.54
CA ALA A 34 -17.62 10.89 -20.49
C ALA A 34 -16.60 10.89 -19.33
N SER A 35 -16.24 12.06 -18.80
CA SER A 35 -15.25 12.20 -17.73
C SER A 35 -15.84 12.13 -16.31
N ALA A 36 -17.13 11.80 -16.16
CA ALA A 36 -17.83 11.71 -14.88
C ALA A 36 -18.39 10.30 -14.60
N GLN A 37 -17.77 9.25 -15.14
CA GLN A 37 -18.01 7.91 -14.64
C GLN A 37 -17.38 7.81 -13.25
N SER A 38 -18.22 7.95 -12.21
CA SER A 38 -17.89 7.50 -10.86
C SER A 38 -17.54 6.01 -10.96
N LEU A 39 -16.25 5.72 -10.97
CA LEU A 39 -15.76 4.35 -10.94
C LEU A 39 -16.27 3.71 -9.66
N ASP A 40 -16.93 2.57 -9.79
CA ASP A 40 -17.30 1.71 -8.68
C ASP A 40 -16.05 1.42 -7.81
N PRO A 41 -16.10 1.58 -6.47
CA PRO A 41 -14.94 1.37 -5.60
C PRO A 41 -14.21 0.04 -5.88
N ASP A 42 -14.95 -1.04 -6.09
CA ASP A 42 -14.41 -2.36 -6.41
C ASP A 42 -13.62 -2.35 -7.74
N SER A 43 -14.11 -1.64 -8.76
CA SER A 43 -13.42 -1.51 -10.06
C SER A 43 -12.11 -0.72 -9.97
N ARG A 44 -12.01 0.23 -9.02
CA ARG A 44 -10.79 0.99 -8.77
C ARG A 44 -9.77 0.13 -8.02
N LEU A 45 -10.18 -0.55 -6.95
CA LEU A 45 -9.33 -1.43 -6.16
C LEU A 45 -8.83 -2.62 -6.97
N MET A 46 -9.68 -3.23 -7.79
CA MET A 46 -9.29 -4.33 -8.67
C MET A 46 -8.24 -3.89 -9.70
N ARG A 47 -8.35 -2.67 -10.25
CA ARG A 47 -7.30 -2.12 -11.15
C ARG A 47 -6.00 -1.84 -10.41
N ALA A 48 -6.07 -1.34 -9.18
CA ALA A 48 -4.91 -1.10 -8.34
C ALA A 48 -4.19 -2.43 -8.01
N ALA A 49 -4.93 -3.45 -7.60
CA ALA A 49 -4.42 -4.78 -7.33
C ALA A 49 -3.75 -5.41 -8.57
N ASN A 50 -4.41 -5.36 -9.73
CA ASN A 50 -3.84 -5.87 -10.99
C ASN A 50 -2.57 -5.13 -11.45
N ALA A 51 -2.32 -3.93 -10.91
CA ALA A 51 -1.14 -3.14 -11.21
C ALA A 51 -0.10 -3.19 -10.07
N ASP A 52 -0.25 -4.08 -9.08
CA ASP A 52 0.59 -4.15 -7.88
C ASP A 52 0.74 -2.79 -7.17
N ALA A 53 -0.30 -1.94 -7.23
CA ALA A 53 -0.24 -0.59 -6.71
C ALA A 53 -0.05 -0.59 -5.19
N LEU A 54 0.83 0.30 -4.72
CA LEU A 54 1.02 0.50 -3.29
C LEU A 54 -0.13 1.33 -2.73
N ALA A 55 -0.66 0.94 -1.57
CA ALA A 55 -1.81 1.57 -0.96
C ALA A 55 -1.44 2.31 0.33
N TYR A 56 -2.11 3.43 0.60
CA TYR A 56 -2.03 4.13 1.88
C TYR A 56 -3.43 4.39 2.45
N VAL A 57 -3.53 4.41 3.78
CA VAL A 57 -4.76 4.80 4.48
C VAL A 57 -4.98 6.30 4.38
N ILE A 58 -6.19 6.72 3.99
CA ILE A 58 -6.63 8.11 4.05
C ILE A 58 -6.93 8.44 5.52
N THR A 59 -6.15 9.37 6.08
CA THR A 59 -6.23 9.74 7.50
C THR A 59 -7.25 10.84 7.79
N GLY A 60 -7.60 11.61 6.76
CA GLY A 60 -8.36 12.86 6.90
C GLY A 60 -7.47 14.09 7.10
N ASP A 61 -6.16 13.91 7.27
CA ASP A 61 -5.18 15.01 7.21
C ASP A 61 -4.58 15.09 5.79
N ALA A 62 -4.93 16.15 5.08
CA ALA A 62 -4.54 16.31 3.68
C ALA A 62 -3.03 16.45 3.47
N GLU A 63 -2.26 16.92 4.45
CA GLU A 63 -0.80 16.99 4.34
C GLU A 63 -0.18 15.60 4.46
N ILE A 64 -0.67 14.82 5.41
CA ILE A 64 -0.25 13.44 5.65
C ILE A 64 -0.61 12.54 4.48
N ASP A 65 -1.83 12.69 3.95
CA ASP A 65 -2.31 11.90 2.82
C ASP A 65 -1.50 12.22 1.55
N ARG A 66 -1.17 13.50 1.30
CA ARG A 66 -0.28 13.92 0.20
C ARG A 66 1.15 13.39 0.35
N ALA A 67 1.70 13.43 1.57
CA ALA A 67 3.02 12.90 1.85
C ALA A 67 3.08 11.38 1.59
N SER A 68 2.02 10.67 2.00
CA SER A 68 1.86 9.23 1.80
C SER A 68 1.80 8.87 0.31
N GLU A 69 0.96 9.57 -0.46
CA GLU A 69 0.85 9.38 -1.90
C GLU A 69 2.19 9.65 -2.61
N ALA A 70 2.83 10.79 -2.32
CA ALA A 70 4.11 11.15 -2.93
C ALA A 70 5.24 10.19 -2.54
N GLY A 71 5.24 9.73 -1.28
CA GLY A 71 6.17 8.74 -0.75
C GLY A 71 6.08 7.41 -1.46
N LEU A 72 4.86 6.86 -1.55
CA LEU A 72 4.63 5.62 -2.26
C LEU A 72 4.88 5.75 -3.76
N LYS A 73 4.63 6.92 -4.37
CA LYS A 73 4.98 7.18 -5.77
C LYS A 73 6.49 7.10 -5.97
N GLY A 74 7.28 7.74 -5.11
CA GLY A 74 8.74 7.67 -5.15
C GLY A 74 9.25 6.25 -4.93
N LEU A 75 8.66 5.52 -3.98
CA LEU A 75 9.00 4.12 -3.77
C LEU A 75 8.67 3.23 -4.98
N SER A 76 7.51 3.44 -5.63
CA SER A 76 7.15 2.75 -6.87
C SER A 76 8.16 3.00 -8.00
N GLN A 77 8.65 4.24 -8.13
CA GLN A 77 9.71 4.57 -9.11
C GLN A 77 11.00 3.80 -8.80
N VAL A 78 11.46 3.82 -7.55
CA VAL A 78 12.66 3.08 -7.12
C VAL A 78 12.52 1.58 -7.33
N LEU A 79 11.36 1.00 -7.03
CA LEU A 79 11.07 -0.41 -7.30
C LEU A 79 11.17 -0.71 -8.80
N ALA A 80 10.60 0.14 -9.65
CA ALA A 80 10.66 0.00 -11.10
C ALA A 80 12.09 0.14 -11.65
N GLU A 81 12.92 0.98 -11.06
CA GLU A 81 14.32 1.17 -11.46
C GLU A 81 15.21 0.02 -11.03
N ARG A 82 14.98 -0.55 -9.84
CA ARG A 82 15.94 -1.44 -9.18
C ARG A 82 15.52 -2.91 -9.13
N THR A 83 14.27 -3.23 -9.44
CA THR A 83 13.71 -4.58 -9.38
C THR A 83 12.93 -4.93 -10.66
N THR A 84 12.27 -6.08 -10.69
CA THR A 84 11.29 -6.44 -11.74
C THR A 84 9.86 -6.00 -11.41
N VAL A 85 9.59 -5.59 -10.17
CA VAL A 85 8.28 -5.10 -9.73
C VAL A 85 8.02 -3.75 -10.41
N ARG A 86 6.81 -3.55 -10.91
CA ARG A 86 6.39 -2.32 -11.61
C ARG A 86 5.04 -1.84 -11.04
N PRO A 87 5.02 -1.31 -9.81
CA PRO A 87 3.77 -0.87 -9.21
C PRO A 87 3.13 0.24 -10.05
N GLY A 88 1.81 0.20 -10.15
CA GLY A 88 1.00 1.28 -10.70
C GLY A 88 1.02 2.53 -9.81
N ALA A 89 0.18 3.50 -10.17
CA ALA A 89 0.00 4.70 -9.35
C ALA A 89 -0.50 4.32 -7.95
N PRO A 90 0.06 4.90 -6.87
CA PRO A 90 -0.42 4.64 -5.52
C PRO A 90 -1.90 4.97 -5.36
N ILE A 91 -2.53 4.32 -4.38
CA ILE A 91 -3.97 4.45 -4.13
C ILE A 91 -4.27 4.76 -2.67
N GLY A 92 -5.10 5.77 -2.44
CA GLY A 92 -5.68 6.04 -1.12
C GLY A 92 -6.84 5.09 -0.82
N ILE A 93 -6.86 4.56 0.39
CA ILE A 93 -7.86 3.63 0.92
C ILE A 93 -8.66 4.33 2.02
N ASP A 94 -9.96 4.48 1.79
CA ASP A 94 -10.92 4.81 2.83
C ASP A 94 -11.36 3.52 3.51
N LEU A 95 -10.92 3.30 4.75
CA LEU A 95 -11.13 2.02 5.44
C LEU A 95 -12.61 1.67 5.63
N ASP A 96 -13.51 2.64 5.67
CA ASP A 96 -14.93 2.38 5.86
C ASP A 96 -15.65 2.06 4.54
N GLN A 97 -15.13 2.54 3.41
CA GLN A 97 -15.75 2.35 2.09
C GLN A 97 -15.07 1.27 1.25
N ASP A 98 -13.75 1.11 1.39
CA ASP A 98 -12.93 0.25 0.56
C ASP A 98 -12.65 -1.10 1.23
N ASP A 99 -12.50 -2.15 0.42
CA ASP A 99 -12.06 -3.47 0.85
C ASP A 99 -10.58 -3.72 0.47
N PRO A 100 -9.65 -3.76 1.43
CA PRO A 100 -8.24 -3.98 1.14
C PRO A 100 -7.90 -5.44 0.77
N ALA A 101 -8.84 -6.38 0.75
CA ALA A 101 -8.58 -7.81 0.55
C ALA A 101 -7.85 -8.16 -0.76
N LEU A 102 -7.90 -7.31 -1.79
CA LEU A 102 -7.19 -7.51 -3.05
C LEU A 102 -5.76 -6.96 -3.07
N LEU A 103 -5.35 -6.27 -2.01
CA LEU A 103 -4.03 -5.66 -1.88
C LEU A 103 -3.07 -6.63 -1.17
N THR A 104 -1.78 -6.36 -1.26
CA THR A 104 -0.74 -7.12 -0.52
C THR A 104 -0.11 -6.29 0.60
N PHE A 105 -0.12 -4.97 0.45
CA PHE A 105 0.55 -4.05 1.35
C PHE A 105 -0.30 -2.79 1.59
N LEU A 106 -0.35 -2.33 2.83
CA LEU A 106 -1.03 -1.11 3.23
C LEU A 106 -0.12 -0.27 4.14
N TYR A 107 0.22 0.93 3.68
CA TYR A 107 0.90 1.94 4.50
C TYR A 107 -0.12 2.71 5.34
N TRP A 108 0.06 2.73 6.65
CA TRP A 108 -0.85 3.40 7.58
C TRP A 108 -0.09 4.42 8.42
N PRO A 109 -0.12 5.71 8.03
CA PRO A 109 0.41 6.77 8.89
C PRO A 109 -0.54 7.01 10.07
N VAL A 110 -0.02 6.90 11.29
CA VAL A 110 -0.79 7.09 12.52
C VAL A 110 -0.82 8.58 12.87
N THR A 111 -2.01 9.08 13.21
CA THR A 111 -2.20 10.48 13.64
C THR A 111 -3.05 10.51 14.91
N ASP A 112 -2.84 11.52 15.76
CA ASP A 112 -3.57 11.64 17.02
C ASP A 112 -5.07 11.92 16.85
N SER A 113 -5.46 12.48 15.71
CA SER A 113 -6.83 12.91 15.41
C SER A 113 -7.57 11.97 14.44
N GLN A 114 -6.91 10.90 13.98
CA GLN A 114 -7.52 9.97 13.03
C GLN A 114 -8.78 9.32 13.65
N PRO A 115 -9.93 9.32 12.94
CA PRO A 115 -11.10 8.57 13.40
C PRO A 115 -10.81 7.07 13.42
N LEU A 116 -11.34 6.38 14.43
CA LEU A 116 -11.29 4.92 14.46
C LEU A 116 -12.15 4.35 13.31
N PRO A 117 -11.65 3.33 12.57
CA PRO A 117 -12.44 2.59 11.60
C PRO A 117 -13.71 2.00 12.21
N SER A 118 -14.74 1.81 11.40
CA SER A 118 -15.95 1.10 11.82
C SER A 118 -15.67 -0.38 12.14
N PRO A 119 -16.55 -1.06 12.90
CA PRO A 119 -16.43 -2.49 13.13
C PRO A 119 -16.38 -3.33 11.84
N ALA A 120 -17.07 -2.90 10.78
CA ALA A 120 -17.03 -3.55 9.48
C ALA A 120 -15.66 -3.38 8.80
N ALA A 121 -15.05 -2.20 8.90
CA ALA A 121 -13.70 -1.94 8.43
C ALA A 121 -12.68 -2.83 9.15
N TYR A 122 -12.76 -2.95 10.48
CA TYR A 122 -11.89 -3.86 11.24
C TYR A 122 -12.07 -5.33 10.84
N ALA A 123 -13.30 -5.78 10.55
CA ALA A 123 -13.53 -7.13 10.04
C ALA A 123 -12.81 -7.37 8.70
N ARG A 124 -12.83 -6.39 7.79
CA ARG A 124 -12.10 -6.45 6.51
C ARG A 124 -10.59 -6.39 6.70
N LEU A 125 -10.09 -5.52 7.59
CA LEU A 125 -8.66 -5.44 7.92
C LEU A 125 -8.14 -6.75 8.50
N ASN A 126 -8.87 -7.37 9.42
CA ASN A 126 -8.50 -8.68 9.97
C ASN A 126 -8.58 -9.79 8.92
N HIS A 127 -9.50 -9.71 7.95
CA HIS A 127 -9.50 -10.61 6.81
C HIS A 127 -8.26 -10.42 5.94
N PHE A 128 -7.91 -9.17 5.60
CA PHE A 128 -6.72 -8.80 4.85
C PHE A 128 -5.44 -9.36 5.50
N LEU A 129 -5.25 -9.16 6.81
CA LEU A 129 -4.11 -9.71 7.56
C LEU A 129 -4.08 -11.26 7.50
N ARG A 130 -5.22 -11.93 7.72
CA ARG A 130 -5.30 -13.39 7.62
C ARG A 130 -5.05 -13.94 6.21
N SER A 131 -5.33 -13.15 5.17
CA SER A 131 -5.06 -13.52 3.78
C SER A 131 -3.61 -13.25 3.34
N GLY A 132 -2.72 -12.84 4.25
CA GLY A 132 -1.31 -12.58 3.96
C GLY A 132 -1.02 -11.12 3.59
N GLY A 133 -1.98 -10.22 3.78
CA GLY A 133 -1.77 -8.78 3.67
C GLY A 133 -0.88 -8.26 4.81
N MET A 134 -0.05 -7.26 4.49
CA MET A 134 0.82 -6.60 5.47
C MET A 134 0.41 -5.15 5.69
N ILE A 135 0.42 -4.71 6.95
CA ILE A 135 0.29 -3.29 7.31
C ILE A 135 1.62 -2.76 7.84
N LEU A 136 2.07 -1.61 7.31
CA LEU A 136 3.13 -0.79 7.91
C LEU A 136 2.48 0.36 8.69
N PHE A 137 2.49 0.30 10.01
CA PHE A 137 2.14 1.45 10.86
C PHE A 137 3.34 2.38 10.99
N ASP A 138 3.19 3.61 10.51
CA ASP A 138 4.18 4.67 10.66
C ASP A 138 3.69 5.70 11.66
N THR A 139 4.29 5.71 12.86
CA THR A 139 3.92 6.66 13.93
C THR A 139 4.53 8.04 13.77
N ARG A 140 5.54 8.17 12.88
CA ARG A 140 6.15 9.46 12.47
C ARG A 140 6.74 10.32 13.58
N ASP A 141 6.84 9.80 14.79
CA ASP A 141 7.29 10.46 16.01
C ASP A 141 8.76 10.12 16.35
N GLY A 142 9.55 9.77 15.33
CA GLY A 142 10.92 9.28 15.48
C GLY A 142 11.93 10.36 15.89
N ASP A 143 11.54 11.62 15.93
CA ASP A 143 12.27 12.72 16.55
C ASP A 143 12.08 12.79 18.08
N ILE A 144 11.08 12.08 18.63
CA ILE A 144 10.78 12.04 20.05
C ILE A 144 11.34 10.75 20.66
N ALA A 145 12.37 10.89 21.48
CA ALA A 145 13.01 9.75 22.14
C ALA A 145 12.01 8.94 23.00
N GLY A 146 11.91 7.64 22.74
CA GLY A 146 11.09 6.70 23.51
C GLY A 146 9.64 6.54 23.04
N LEU A 147 9.23 7.22 21.97
CA LEU A 147 7.98 6.96 21.26
C LEU A 147 8.24 6.06 20.02
N GLY A 148 7.17 5.51 19.43
CA GLY A 148 7.30 4.72 18.18
C GLY A 148 7.21 3.19 18.25
N GLY A 149 7.09 2.61 19.45
CA GLY A 149 6.83 1.17 19.61
C GLY A 149 5.33 0.83 19.65
N PRO A 150 4.95 -0.46 19.75
CA PRO A 150 3.57 -0.90 19.93
C PRO A 150 2.93 -0.33 21.21
N ASP A 151 3.77 -0.11 22.22
CA ASP A 151 3.42 0.59 23.46
C ASP A 151 3.46 2.12 23.34
N GLY A 152 3.61 2.64 22.12
CA GLY A 152 3.78 4.06 21.80
C GLY A 152 2.53 4.90 22.03
N THR A 153 2.18 5.73 21.04
CA THR A 153 1.11 6.73 21.19
C THR A 153 -0.23 6.08 21.53
N ALA A 154 -1.08 6.82 22.26
CA ALA A 154 -2.44 6.39 22.55
C ALA A 154 -3.24 6.13 21.26
N ALA A 155 -2.93 6.88 20.19
CA ALA A 155 -3.50 6.70 18.86
C ALA A 155 -3.17 5.33 18.25
N LEU A 156 -1.88 4.93 18.22
CA LEU A 156 -1.50 3.61 17.71
C LEU A 156 -2.18 2.49 18.51
N LYS A 157 -2.19 2.57 19.84
CA LYS A 157 -2.86 1.57 20.69
C LYS A 157 -4.34 1.47 20.37
N ALA A 158 -5.03 2.59 20.19
CA ALA A 158 -6.45 2.61 19.89
C ALA A 158 -6.75 2.02 18.49
N LEU A 159 -5.92 2.31 17.49
CA LEU A 159 -6.06 1.78 16.13
C LEU A 159 -5.70 0.29 16.03
N ALA A 160 -4.67 -0.14 16.76
CA ALA A 160 -4.16 -1.51 16.71
C ALA A 160 -4.96 -2.49 17.58
N ALA A 161 -5.60 -2.03 18.67
CA ALA A 161 -6.27 -2.90 19.63
C ALA A 161 -7.36 -3.83 19.03
N PRO A 162 -8.17 -3.41 18.04
CA PRO A 162 -9.19 -4.29 17.44
C PRO A 162 -8.64 -5.23 16.35
N LEU A 163 -7.35 -5.12 16.01
CA LEU A 163 -6.71 -5.94 14.99
C LEU A 163 -6.15 -7.23 15.58
N ASP A 164 -6.24 -8.32 14.82
CA ASP A 164 -5.71 -9.64 15.17
C ASP A 164 -4.18 -9.68 14.95
N ILE A 165 -3.44 -8.86 15.72
CA ILE A 165 -1.98 -8.72 15.60
C ILE A 165 -1.29 -9.72 16.53
N PRO A 166 -0.33 -10.53 16.03
CA PRO A 166 0.44 -11.44 16.89
C PRO A 166 1.31 -10.65 17.89
N PRO A 167 1.85 -11.30 18.94
CA PRO A 167 2.78 -10.65 19.85
C PRO A 167 3.91 -9.97 19.08
N LEU A 168 4.28 -8.75 19.48
CA LEU A 168 5.30 -7.96 18.78
C LEU A 168 6.60 -7.91 19.59
N ALA A 169 7.73 -7.90 18.87
CA ALA A 169 9.05 -7.69 19.44
C ALA A 169 9.89 -6.78 18.52
N PRO A 170 10.96 -6.15 19.02
CA PRO A 170 11.88 -5.41 18.15
C PRO A 170 12.47 -6.35 17.10
N VAL A 171 12.55 -5.89 15.86
CA VAL A 171 13.10 -6.64 14.74
C VAL A 171 14.58 -6.94 15.04
N PRO A 172 14.96 -8.23 15.18
CA PRO A 172 16.35 -8.57 15.47
C PRO A 172 17.21 -8.44 14.20
N HIS A 173 18.54 -8.33 14.36
CA HIS A 173 19.47 -8.22 13.22
C HIS A 173 19.40 -9.42 12.27
N ASP A 174 19.04 -10.60 12.77
CA ASP A 174 18.87 -11.82 11.98
C ASP A 174 17.48 -11.95 11.33
N HIS A 175 16.63 -10.93 11.40
CA HIS A 175 15.32 -10.93 10.73
C HIS A 175 15.43 -10.97 9.20
N VAL A 176 14.50 -11.63 8.52
CA VAL A 176 14.53 -11.76 7.05
C VAL A 176 14.47 -10.40 6.35
N LEU A 177 13.72 -9.45 6.92
CA LEU A 177 13.62 -8.06 6.43
C LEU A 177 14.98 -7.35 6.24
N THR A 178 16.03 -7.74 6.99
CA THR A 178 17.37 -7.17 6.82
C THR A 178 18.08 -7.66 5.56
N ARG A 179 17.56 -8.68 4.88
CA ARG A 179 18.20 -9.36 3.76
C ARG A 179 17.23 -9.85 2.69
N THR A 180 16.05 -9.24 2.58
CA THR A 180 15.06 -9.64 1.57
C THR A 180 15.55 -9.31 0.16
N PHE A 181 16.13 -8.13 -0.05
CA PHE A 181 16.69 -7.71 -1.34
C PHE A 181 18.09 -7.09 -1.16
N TYR A 182 18.17 -6.01 -0.39
CA TYR A 182 19.41 -5.42 0.11
C TYR A 182 19.79 -6.03 1.46
N LEU A 183 21.09 -6.01 1.76
CA LEU A 183 21.60 -6.22 3.11
C LEU A 183 21.57 -4.91 3.89
N LEU A 184 20.80 -4.88 4.97
CA LEU A 184 20.57 -3.72 5.83
C LEU A 184 20.96 -4.02 7.26
N GLN A 185 21.41 -3.01 8.00
CA GLN A 185 21.65 -3.09 9.44
C GLN A 185 20.51 -2.45 10.23
N ASP A 186 19.88 -1.45 9.63
CA ASP A 186 18.85 -0.59 10.16
C ASP A 186 17.79 -0.26 9.09
N PHE A 187 16.73 0.42 9.51
CA PHE A 187 15.54 0.69 8.68
C PHE A 187 15.17 2.18 8.68
N PRO A 188 16.09 3.07 8.28
CA PRO A 188 15.86 4.51 8.39
C PRO A 188 14.73 4.98 7.46
N GLY A 189 14.09 6.06 7.85
CA GLY A 189 13.19 6.88 7.03
C GLY A 189 13.67 8.32 7.07
N ARG A 190 12.78 9.28 7.34
CA ARG A 190 13.18 10.65 7.68
C ARG A 190 13.91 10.68 9.01
N TYR A 191 13.53 9.78 9.93
CA TYR A 191 14.24 9.54 11.19
C TYR A 191 15.00 8.21 11.15
N ALA A 192 16.00 8.06 12.01
CA ALA A 192 16.88 6.90 12.07
C ALA A 192 17.25 6.59 13.53
N GLY A 193 17.76 5.38 13.78
CA GLY A 193 18.19 4.94 15.12
C GLY A 193 17.05 4.45 16.03
N ASN A 194 15.81 4.42 15.54
CA ASN A 194 14.66 3.92 16.29
C ASN A 194 14.43 2.42 16.05
N PRO A 195 14.01 1.66 17.08
CA PRO A 195 13.64 0.27 16.92
C PRO A 195 12.39 0.14 16.05
N ILE A 196 12.40 -0.83 15.15
CA ILE A 196 11.23 -1.27 14.39
C ILE A 196 10.69 -2.54 15.03
N TRP A 197 9.38 -2.72 15.01
CA TRP A 197 8.71 -3.86 15.62
C TRP A 197 8.00 -4.68 14.57
N ALA A 198 8.05 -6.00 14.74
CA ALA A 198 7.34 -6.96 13.92
C ALA A 198 6.88 -8.12 14.81
N GLU A 199 6.23 -9.11 14.22
CA GLU A 199 5.85 -10.36 14.88
C GLU A 199 7.04 -10.96 15.63
N ALA A 200 6.83 -11.21 16.92
CA ALA A 200 7.81 -11.81 17.80
C ALA A 200 8.13 -13.22 17.31
N PRO A 201 9.42 -13.60 17.29
CA PRO A 201 9.80 -14.94 16.90
C PRO A 201 9.21 -15.97 17.87
N SER A 202 8.89 -17.17 17.35
CA SER A 202 8.49 -18.30 18.17
C SER A 202 9.52 -18.60 19.26
N SER A 203 9.07 -19.01 20.45
CA SER A 203 9.95 -19.35 21.58
C SER A 203 10.94 -20.47 21.26
N ASP A 204 10.60 -21.31 20.28
CA ASP A 204 11.38 -22.48 19.87
C ASP A 204 12.32 -22.17 18.69
N ALA A 205 12.41 -20.90 18.26
CA ALA A 205 13.25 -20.48 17.15
C ALA A 205 14.74 -20.62 17.49
N ALA A 206 15.34 -21.74 17.08
CA ALA A 206 16.77 -22.00 17.14
C ALA A 206 17.42 -21.90 15.75
N ALA A 207 18.69 -21.50 15.72
CA ALA A 207 19.48 -21.57 14.49
C ALA A 207 19.84 -23.03 14.24
N ALA A 208 19.62 -23.50 13.01
CA ALA A 208 20.10 -24.82 12.59
C ALA A 208 21.64 -24.85 12.61
N GLU A 209 22.22 -26.02 12.88
CA GLU A 209 23.67 -26.19 12.94
C GLU A 209 24.33 -25.75 11.62
N GLY A 210 25.28 -24.81 11.69
CA GLY A 210 25.96 -24.24 10.52
C GLY A 210 25.22 -23.10 9.80
N VAL A 211 24.03 -22.70 10.23
CA VAL A 211 23.28 -21.56 9.69
C VAL A 211 23.36 -20.38 10.67
N PRO A 212 23.85 -19.19 10.27
CA PRO A 212 24.05 -18.07 11.21
C PRO A 212 22.75 -17.33 11.56
N PHE A 213 21.58 -17.85 11.16
CA PHE A 213 20.29 -17.20 11.33
C PHE A 213 19.24 -18.20 11.85
N ARG A 214 18.35 -17.72 12.71
CA ARG A 214 17.20 -18.49 13.20
C ARG A 214 16.08 -18.47 12.17
N ASN A 215 15.28 -19.54 12.12
CA ASN A 215 13.96 -19.46 11.49
C ASN A 215 13.02 -18.78 12.49
N LEU A 216 12.86 -17.46 12.34
CA LEU A 216 12.18 -16.63 13.34
C LEU A 216 10.66 -16.77 13.27
N ASN A 217 10.11 -16.83 12.04
CA ASN A 217 8.71 -17.04 11.73
C ASN A 217 8.61 -17.82 10.41
N ASP A 218 7.59 -18.65 10.27
CA ASP A 218 7.41 -19.47 9.07
C ASP A 218 6.99 -18.63 7.85
N GLY A 219 6.50 -17.40 8.05
CA GLY A 219 5.98 -16.52 6.99
C GLY A 219 6.39 -15.05 7.11
N VAL A 220 5.65 -14.22 6.37
CA VAL A 220 5.79 -12.76 6.38
C VAL A 220 5.04 -12.20 7.60
N SER A 221 5.67 -11.30 8.34
CA SER A 221 5.02 -10.64 9.47
C SER A 221 3.86 -9.79 8.97
N PRO A 222 2.63 -9.97 9.51
CA PRO A 222 1.44 -9.26 9.04
C PRO A 222 1.49 -7.77 9.38
N VAL A 223 2.31 -7.37 10.35
CA VAL A 223 2.42 -5.99 10.82
C VAL A 223 3.88 -5.62 11.05
N ILE A 224 4.27 -4.45 10.54
CA ILE A 224 5.50 -3.76 10.91
C ILE A 224 5.12 -2.40 11.51
N ILE A 225 5.78 -2.01 12.60
CA ILE A 225 5.53 -0.73 13.28
C ILE A 225 6.85 0.01 13.45
N GLY A 226 6.85 1.31 13.15
CA GLY A 226 7.91 2.17 13.64
C GLY A 226 7.71 3.65 13.34
N PRO A 227 8.64 4.49 13.82
CA PRO A 227 8.39 5.93 13.88
C PRO A 227 9.10 6.76 12.82
N ASN A 228 9.66 6.12 11.80
CA ASN A 228 10.70 6.74 10.98
C ASN A 228 10.17 7.66 9.87
N ALA A 229 8.86 7.89 9.76
CA ALA A 229 8.27 8.79 8.75
C ALA A 229 8.80 8.45 7.34
N TRP A 230 8.60 7.21 6.92
CA TRP A 230 9.21 6.66 5.70
C TRP A 230 8.66 7.29 4.43
N ALA A 231 7.36 7.58 4.38
CA ALA A 231 6.76 8.22 3.21
C ALA A 231 7.46 9.54 2.86
N GLU A 232 7.83 10.33 3.87
CA GLU A 232 8.52 11.60 3.66
C GLU A 232 9.95 11.43 3.11
N ALA A 233 10.65 10.36 3.52
CA ALA A 233 11.97 10.05 2.97
C ALA A 233 11.90 9.60 1.51
N TRP A 234 10.83 8.89 1.14
CA TRP A 234 10.62 8.39 -0.21
C TRP A 234 10.01 9.42 -1.17
N ALA A 235 9.36 10.46 -0.63
CA ALA A 235 8.54 11.37 -1.41
C ALA A 235 9.35 12.22 -2.38
N VAL A 236 8.90 12.23 -3.64
CA VAL A 236 9.51 12.98 -4.75
C VAL A 236 8.46 13.76 -5.54
N ASP A 237 8.89 14.84 -6.18
CA ASP A 237 8.09 15.60 -7.15
C ASP A 237 8.04 14.89 -8.53
N ASP A 238 7.35 15.50 -9.49
CA ASP A 238 7.25 14.95 -10.87
C ASP A 238 8.58 14.92 -11.62
N ARG A 239 9.62 15.59 -11.12
CA ARG A 239 10.98 15.59 -11.67
C ARG A 239 11.90 14.61 -10.95
N GLY A 240 11.38 13.84 -9.99
CA GLY A 240 12.15 12.92 -9.17
C GLY A 240 12.97 13.60 -8.07
N LEU A 241 12.72 14.88 -7.77
CA LEU A 241 13.43 15.59 -6.71
C LEU A 241 12.76 15.35 -5.36
N PRO A 242 13.52 15.12 -4.27
CA PRO A 242 12.96 14.91 -2.94
C PRO A 242 12.09 16.08 -2.45
N LEU A 243 10.93 15.78 -1.86
CA LEU A 243 10.01 16.78 -1.30
C LEU A 243 10.37 17.20 0.13
N TYR A 244 10.95 16.29 0.92
CA TYR A 244 11.29 16.52 2.31
C TYR A 244 12.79 16.39 2.56
N ALA A 245 13.32 17.23 3.43
CA ALA A 245 14.69 17.12 3.90
C ALA A 245 14.86 15.88 4.78
N VAL A 246 15.91 15.11 4.51
CA VAL A 246 16.35 13.98 5.33
C VAL A 246 17.77 14.28 5.76
N GLY A 247 17.99 14.38 7.08
CA GLY A 247 19.29 14.74 7.63
C GLY A 247 19.87 16.04 7.06
N THR A 248 21.20 16.12 6.99
CA THR A 248 21.93 17.24 6.38
C THR A 248 23.11 16.75 5.55
N GLY A 249 23.41 17.46 4.47
CA GLY A 249 24.59 17.19 3.64
C GLY A 249 24.65 15.76 3.09
N PHE A 250 25.86 15.21 3.01
CA PHE A 250 26.12 13.88 2.48
C PHE A 250 25.45 12.75 3.29
N GLU A 251 25.46 12.86 4.62
CA GLU A 251 24.83 11.88 5.50
C GLU A 251 23.30 11.82 5.30
N GLY A 252 22.68 12.96 5.03
CA GLY A 252 21.26 13.03 4.70
C GLY A 252 20.90 12.26 3.42
N GLU A 253 21.71 12.42 2.37
CA GLU A 253 21.53 11.68 1.12
C GLU A 253 21.81 10.18 1.30
N HIS A 254 22.80 9.82 2.11
CA HIS A 254 23.04 8.42 2.47
C HIS A 254 21.85 7.81 3.22
N GLN A 255 21.30 8.51 4.20
CA GLN A 255 20.12 8.05 4.94
C GLN A 255 18.91 7.89 4.02
N ARG A 256 18.69 8.81 3.07
CA ARG A 256 17.62 8.69 2.06
C ARG A 256 17.80 7.47 1.18
N GLU A 257 19.02 7.21 0.71
CA GLU A 257 19.33 5.99 -0.04
C GLU A 257 19.05 4.72 0.79
N MET A 258 19.42 4.72 2.07
CA MET A 258 19.10 3.61 2.98
C MET A 258 17.59 3.46 3.20
N ALA A 259 16.85 4.56 3.28
CA ALA A 259 15.39 4.53 3.35
C ALA A 259 14.77 3.92 2.09
N TYR A 260 15.27 4.25 0.89
CA TYR A 260 14.83 3.60 -0.35
C TYR A 260 15.11 2.10 -0.35
N ARG A 261 16.28 1.67 0.13
CA ARG A 261 16.61 0.24 0.24
C ARG A 261 15.71 -0.48 1.23
N PHE A 262 15.38 0.15 2.35
CA PHE A 262 14.39 -0.37 3.28
C PHE A 262 13.03 -0.53 2.62
N GLY A 263 12.54 0.49 1.90
CA GLY A 263 11.27 0.40 1.16
C GLY A 263 11.27 -0.75 0.15
N VAL A 264 12.37 -0.95 -0.59
CA VAL A 264 12.50 -2.10 -1.50
C VAL A 264 12.47 -3.43 -0.73
N ASN A 265 13.22 -3.57 0.36
CA ASN A 265 13.17 -4.78 1.18
C ASN A 265 11.77 -5.06 1.71
N LEU A 266 11.07 -4.02 2.18
CA LEU A 266 9.72 -4.10 2.72
C LEU A 266 8.72 -4.61 1.68
N ILE A 267 8.71 -4.01 0.48
CA ILE A 267 7.76 -4.41 -0.56
C ILE A 267 8.11 -5.78 -1.11
N MET A 268 9.40 -6.09 -1.34
CA MET A 268 9.80 -7.44 -1.73
C MET A 268 9.42 -8.46 -0.65
N TYR A 269 9.49 -8.09 0.63
CA TYR A 269 9.12 -8.96 1.76
C TYR A 269 7.62 -9.25 1.74
N ALA A 270 6.79 -8.21 1.58
CA ALA A 270 5.35 -8.35 1.44
C ALA A 270 4.96 -9.21 0.22
N LEU A 271 5.57 -8.97 -0.94
CA LEU A 271 5.25 -9.69 -2.19
C LEU A 271 5.72 -11.14 -2.21
N THR A 272 6.77 -11.49 -1.46
CA THR A 272 7.20 -12.90 -1.38
C THR A 272 6.21 -13.76 -0.61
N GLY A 273 5.32 -13.15 0.19
CA GLY A 273 4.27 -13.84 0.95
C GLY A 273 4.77 -15.07 1.71
N ASN A 274 3.88 -16.04 1.87
CA ASN A 274 4.15 -17.31 2.54
C ASN A 274 4.86 -18.35 1.63
N TYR A 275 5.37 -17.96 0.46
CA TYR A 275 5.92 -18.89 -0.53
C TYR A 275 6.98 -19.86 0.03
N LYS A 276 7.76 -19.42 1.02
CA LYS A 276 8.72 -20.30 1.70
C LYS A 276 8.06 -21.20 2.74
N SER A 277 7.07 -20.72 3.49
CA SER A 277 6.31 -21.49 4.47
C SER A 277 5.56 -22.65 3.80
N ASP A 278 4.92 -22.39 2.66
CA ASP A 278 4.15 -23.39 1.92
C ASP A 278 5.07 -24.50 1.40
N GLN A 279 6.29 -24.16 0.95
CA GLN A 279 7.25 -25.14 0.43
C GLN A 279 7.80 -26.10 1.50
N VAL A 280 7.94 -25.67 2.76
CA VAL A 280 8.43 -26.56 3.83
C VAL A 280 7.38 -27.60 4.23
N HIS A 281 6.10 -27.29 4.05
CA HIS A 281 4.98 -28.18 4.37
C HIS A 281 4.60 -29.13 3.22
N VAL A 282 4.98 -28.83 1.97
CA VAL A 282 4.72 -29.67 0.79
C VAL A 282 5.15 -31.13 0.98
N PRO A 283 6.34 -31.48 1.50
CA PRO A 283 6.71 -32.87 1.72
C PRO A 283 5.76 -33.62 2.68
N ALA A 284 5.35 -32.98 3.79
CA ALA A 284 4.43 -33.56 4.77
C ALA A 284 3.00 -33.73 4.22
N LEU A 285 2.57 -32.81 3.35
CA LEU A 285 1.29 -32.92 2.62
C LEU A 285 1.33 -34.03 1.57
N LEU A 286 2.44 -34.17 0.85
CA LEU A 286 2.64 -35.25 -0.12
C LEU A 286 2.68 -36.62 0.56
N ASP A 287 3.26 -36.73 1.75
CA ASP A 287 3.27 -37.98 2.51
C ASP A 287 1.89 -38.34 3.06
N ARG A 288 1.05 -37.36 3.42
CA ARG A 288 -0.36 -37.61 3.77
C ARG A 288 -1.18 -38.08 2.57
N LEU A 289 -1.00 -37.47 1.39
CA LEU A 289 -1.69 -37.88 0.16
C LEU A 289 -1.31 -39.30 -0.29
N LYS A 290 -0.03 -39.69 -0.15
CA LYS A 290 0.42 -41.07 -0.40
C LYS A 290 -0.21 -42.10 0.53
N VAL A 291 -0.56 -41.72 1.76
CA VAL A 291 -1.21 -42.61 2.73
C VAL A 291 -2.70 -42.77 2.44
N GLU A 292 -3.36 -41.76 1.88
CA GLU A 292 -4.77 -41.82 1.46
C GLU A 292 -4.99 -42.54 0.12
N GLU A 293 -3.99 -42.60 -0.76
CA GLU A 293 -4.01 -43.36 -2.02
C GLU A 293 -3.75 -44.87 -1.88
N VAL A 294 -3.76 -45.42 -0.66
CA VAL A 294 -3.79 -46.87 -0.45
C VAL A 294 -5.24 -47.32 -0.24
N PRO A 295 -6.00 -47.67 -1.30
CA PRO A 295 -7.21 -48.45 -1.13
C PRO A 295 -6.82 -49.84 -0.60
N GLN A 296 -7.60 -50.34 0.37
CA GLN A 296 -7.53 -51.73 0.84
C GLN A 296 -7.69 -52.74 -0.31
#